data_AF-A0A2N3PPL7-F1
#
_entry.id   AF-A0A2N3PPL7-F1
#
_cell.length_a   1.000
_cell.length_b   1.000
_cell.length_c   1.000
_cell.angle_alpha   90.00
_cell.angle_beta   90.00
_cell.angle_gamma   90.00
#
_symmetry.space_group_name_H-M   'P 1'
#
loop_
_entity.id
_entity.type
_entity.pdbx_description
1 polymer ?
#
loop_
_entity_poly.entity_id
_entity_poly.type
_entity_poly.pdbx_seq_one_letter_code
_entity_poly.pdbx_strand_id
1 'polypeptide(L)'
;MTKSTKISLMASRLFGLLALGLGTAYWLGFDVPVVLHMSCGLLVVLALWVLAVQTGRRSLPLALGSGLWGLFIPALGIAQLVLPVYLQMEEAQTVLRGLHVAAGLATIGLAEHLARRLKK
;
A
#
# COMPACT_ATOMS: atom_id res chain seq x y z
N MET A 1 3.71 -20.98 10.08
CA MET A 1 3.57 -19.97 9.00
C MET A 1 3.53 -20.69 7.66
N THR A 2 2.49 -20.48 6.85
CA THR A 2 2.29 -21.22 5.59
C THR A 2 3.23 -20.70 4.49
N LYS A 3 3.37 -21.46 3.39
CA LYS A 3 4.09 -20.97 2.20
C LYS A 3 3.45 -19.69 1.65
N SER A 4 2.12 -19.63 1.60
CA SER A 4 1.36 -18.45 1.18
C SER A 4 1.68 -17.23 2.04
N THR A 5 1.66 -17.34 3.37
CA THR A 5 2.04 -16.23 4.27
C THR A 5 3.45 -15.71 3.99
N LYS A 6 4.42 -16.61 3.75
CA LYS A 6 5.82 -16.22 3.43
C LYS A 6 5.90 -15.46 2.11
N ILE A 7 5.23 -15.97 1.06
CA ILE A 7 5.22 -15.36 -0.27
C ILE A 7 4.58 -13.98 -0.20
N SER A 8 3.42 -13.84 0.43
CA SER A 8 2.75 -12.55 0.58
C SER A 8 3.60 -11.54 1.36
N LEU A 9 4.28 -11.96 2.43
CA LEU A 9 5.18 -11.07 3.17
C LEU A 9 6.40 -10.64 2.33
N MET A 10 7.02 -11.55 1.58
CA MET A 10 8.14 -11.17 0.71
C MET A 10 7.69 -10.26 -0.43
N ALA A 11 6.53 -10.53 -1.01
CA ALA A 11 5.91 -9.70 -2.04
C ALA A 11 5.64 -8.28 -1.50
N SER A 12 5.04 -8.14 -0.30
CA SER A 12 4.79 -6.82 0.28
C SER A 12 6.07 -6.03 0.55
N ARG A 13 7.17 -6.71 0.95
CA ARG A 13 8.48 -6.06 1.13
C ARG A 13 9.06 -5.59 -0.21
N LEU A 14 9.20 -6.51 -1.15
CA LEU A 14 9.86 -6.23 -2.43
C LEU A 14 9.08 -5.18 -3.23
N PHE A 15 7.80 -5.40 -3.46
CA PHE A 15 6.98 -4.45 -4.22
C PHE A 15 6.71 -3.17 -3.44
N GLY A 16 6.72 -3.21 -2.11
CA GLY A 16 6.63 -1.99 -1.29
C GLY A 16 7.85 -1.10 -1.44
N LEU A 17 9.06 -1.68 -1.41
CA LEU A 17 10.30 -0.96 -1.64
C LEU A 17 10.40 -0.44 -3.08
N LEU A 18 10.00 -1.24 -4.07
CA LEU A 18 9.96 -0.80 -5.47
C LEU A 18 8.96 0.35 -5.67
N ALA A 19 7.73 0.22 -5.15
CA ALA A 19 6.73 1.27 -5.22
C ALA A 19 7.20 2.56 -4.55
N LEU A 20 7.83 2.45 -3.37
CA LEU A 20 8.39 3.61 -2.67
C LEU A 20 9.49 4.28 -3.52
N GLY A 21 10.44 3.51 -4.04
CA GLY A 21 11.51 4.05 -4.89
C GLY A 21 10.98 4.73 -6.15
N LEU A 22 10.04 4.09 -6.85
CA LEU A 22 9.38 4.66 -8.04
C LEU A 22 8.59 5.93 -7.71
N GLY A 23 7.87 5.93 -6.59
CA GLY A 23 7.08 7.08 -6.13
C GLY A 23 7.96 8.25 -5.72
N THR A 24 9.07 7.99 -5.03
CA THR A 24 10.07 9.02 -4.68
C THR A 24 10.74 9.58 -5.92
N ALA A 25 11.14 8.75 -6.88
CA ALA A 25 11.72 9.22 -8.13
C ALA A 25 10.72 10.08 -8.93
N TYR A 26 9.46 9.66 -9.02
CA TYR A 26 8.40 10.47 -9.62
C TYR A 26 8.19 11.80 -8.89
N TRP A 27 8.19 11.80 -7.54
CA TRP A 27 8.09 13.04 -6.75
C TRP A 27 9.24 14.01 -7.08
N LEU A 28 10.46 13.50 -7.18
CA LEU A 28 11.66 14.30 -7.48
C LEU A 28 11.72 14.78 -8.94
N GLY A 29 10.73 14.47 -9.78
CA GLY A 29 10.64 14.94 -11.16
C GLY A 29 11.36 14.06 -12.18
N PHE A 30 11.77 12.83 -11.82
CA PHE A 30 12.26 11.86 -12.79
C PHE A 30 11.11 11.31 -13.64
N ASP A 31 11.37 11.07 -14.92
CA ASP A 31 10.41 10.46 -15.85
C ASP A 31 10.25 8.96 -15.57
N VAL A 32 9.39 8.66 -14.59
CA VAL A 32 9.10 7.29 -14.16
C VAL A 32 7.69 6.91 -14.63
N PRO A 33 7.51 5.74 -15.27
CA PRO A 33 6.19 5.27 -15.65
C PRO A 33 5.28 5.10 -14.43
N VAL A 34 4.28 5.97 -14.28
CA VAL A 34 3.31 5.92 -13.15
C VAL A 34 2.59 4.56 -13.10
N VAL A 35 2.29 3.97 -14.25
CA VAL A 35 1.66 2.63 -14.35
C VAL A 35 2.52 1.56 -13.65
N LEU A 36 3.84 1.66 -13.71
CA LEU A 36 4.74 0.71 -13.03
C LEU A 36 4.64 0.88 -11.51
N HIS A 37 4.66 2.13 -11.02
CA HIS A 37 4.46 2.43 -9.60
C HIS A 37 3.10 1.88 -9.10
N MET A 38 2.02 2.13 -9.85
CA MET A 38 0.68 1.64 -9.53
C MET A 38 0.61 0.11 -9.53
N SER A 39 1.30 -0.54 -10.48
CA SER A 39 1.35 -2.01 -10.55
C SER A 39 2.06 -2.61 -9.33
N CYS A 40 3.20 -2.04 -8.92
CA CYS A 40 3.85 -2.44 -7.67
C CYS A 40 2.95 -2.20 -6.46
N GLY A 41 2.31 -1.04 -6.37
CA GLY A 41 1.36 -0.72 -5.30
C GLY A 41 0.20 -1.71 -5.22
N LEU A 42 -0.39 -2.10 -6.36
CA LEU A 42 -1.45 -3.10 -6.43
C LEU A 42 -0.99 -4.47 -5.92
N LEU A 43 0.21 -4.90 -6.29
CA LEU A 43 0.78 -6.17 -5.81
C LEU A 43 0.98 -6.16 -4.28
N VAL A 44 1.34 -5.01 -3.70
CA VAL A 44 1.41 -4.84 -2.23
C VAL A 44 0.02 -4.98 -1.60
N VAL A 45 -1.00 -4.33 -2.16
CA VAL A 45 -2.40 -4.40 -1.67
C VAL A 45 -2.91 -5.84 -1.73
N LEU A 46 -2.70 -6.55 -2.84
CA LEU A 46 -3.09 -7.96 -2.98
C LEU A 46 -2.38 -8.84 -1.95
N ALA A 47 -1.08 -8.63 -1.75
CA ALA A 47 -0.32 -9.35 -0.73
C ALA A 47 -0.87 -9.09 0.69
N LEU A 48 -1.22 -7.84 1.01
CA LEU A 48 -1.84 -7.47 2.28
C LEU A 48 -3.20 -8.17 2.45
N TRP A 49 -4.05 -8.18 1.43
CA TRP A 49 -5.35 -8.83 1.49
C TRP A 49 -5.26 -10.34 1.70
N VAL A 50 -4.29 -11.00 1.05
CA VAL A 50 -4.04 -12.44 1.30
C VAL A 50 -3.65 -12.68 2.76
N LEU A 51 -2.84 -11.80 3.37
CA LEU A 51 -2.51 -11.87 4.80
C LEU A 51 -3.71 -11.54 5.70
N ALA A 52 -4.55 -10.60 5.30
CA ALA A 52 -5.76 -10.20 6.03
C ALA A 52 -6.77 -11.35 6.08
N VAL A 53 -7.06 -11.99 4.95
CA VAL A 53 -7.96 -13.15 4.87
C VAL A 53 -7.48 -14.30 5.75
N GLN A 54 -6.17 -14.61 5.73
CA GLN A 54 -5.59 -15.63 6.60
C GLN A 54 -5.72 -15.26 8.09
N THR A 55 -5.53 -13.98 8.41
CA THR A 55 -5.69 -13.45 9.77
C THR A 55 -7.13 -13.49 10.26
N GLY A 56 -8.12 -13.50 9.36
CA GLY A 56 -9.55 -13.50 9.72
C GLY A 56 -9.96 -14.64 10.65
N ARG A 57 -9.29 -15.79 10.58
CA ARG A 57 -9.52 -16.93 11.49
C ARG A 57 -9.06 -16.69 12.93
N ARG A 58 -8.24 -15.67 13.16
CA ARG A 58 -7.62 -15.34 14.46
C ARG A 58 -8.10 -14.00 15.01
N SER A 59 -8.37 -13.03 14.13
CA SER A 59 -8.89 -11.73 14.51
C SER A 59 -9.62 -11.11 13.33
N LEU A 60 -10.96 -11.13 13.38
CA LEU A 60 -11.81 -10.49 12.39
C LEU A 60 -11.59 -8.96 12.32
N PRO A 61 -11.51 -8.21 13.44
CA PRO A 61 -11.29 -6.76 13.37
C PRO A 61 -9.99 -6.38 12.67
N LEU A 62 -8.92 -7.13 12.93
CA LEU A 62 -7.61 -6.89 12.31
C LEU A 62 -7.62 -7.22 10.80
N ALA A 63 -8.33 -8.29 10.42
CA ALA A 63 -8.52 -8.66 9.02
C ALA A 63 -9.33 -7.60 8.27
N LEU A 64 -10.46 -7.15 8.82
CA LEU A 64 -11.28 -6.11 8.21
C LEU A 64 -10.54 -4.77 8.13
N GLY A 65 -9.88 -4.35 9.22
CA GLY A 65 -9.10 -3.13 9.24
C GLY A 65 -7.98 -3.13 8.18
N SER A 66 -7.27 -4.24 8.04
CA SER A 66 -6.23 -4.38 7.01
C SER A 66 -6.81 -4.45 5.59
N GLY A 67 -7.98 -5.07 5.44
CA GLY A 67 -8.73 -5.12 4.18
C GLY A 67 -9.13 -3.72 3.72
N LEU A 68 -9.76 -2.94 4.59
CA LEU A 68 -10.16 -1.55 4.34
C LEU A 68 -8.96 -0.65 4.09
N TRP A 69 -7.87 -0.83 4.84
CA TRP A 69 -6.62 -0.10 4.60
C TRP A 69 -6.05 -0.36 3.21
N GLY A 70 -6.09 -1.62 2.75
CA GLY A 70 -5.70 -1.99 1.40
C GLY A 70 -6.54 -1.31 0.30
N LEU A 71 -7.80 -0.98 0.56
CA LEU A 71 -8.65 -0.20 -0.35
C LEU A 71 -8.40 1.32 -0.24
N PHE A 72 -8.13 1.80 0.97
CA PHE A 72 -7.87 3.21 1.25
C PHE A 72 -6.66 3.75 0.47
N ILE A 73 -5.58 2.97 0.35
CA ILE A 73 -4.36 3.39 -0.35
C ILE A 73 -4.56 3.70 -1.84
N PRO A 74 -5.10 2.80 -2.67
CA PRO A 74 -5.35 3.10 -4.07
C PRO A 74 -6.37 4.23 -4.23
N ALA A 75 -7.38 4.33 -3.35
CA ALA A 75 -8.29 5.47 -3.34
C ALA A 75 -7.55 6.79 -3.11
N LEU A 76 -6.61 6.83 -2.16
CA LEU A 76 -5.77 7.99 -1.88
C LEU A 76 -4.82 8.30 -3.06
N GLY A 77 -4.27 7.28 -3.71
CA GLY A 77 -3.44 7.44 -4.91
C GLY A 77 -4.22 8.03 -6.10
N ILE A 78 -5.46 7.59 -6.31
CA ILE A 78 -6.36 8.17 -7.32
C ILE A 78 -6.74 9.61 -6.93
N ALA A 79 -7.03 9.86 -5.65
CA ALA A 79 -7.35 11.20 -5.16
C ALA A 79 -6.21 12.20 -5.43
N GLN A 80 -4.94 11.77 -5.33
CA GLN A 80 -3.77 12.57 -5.68
C GLN A 80 -3.75 13.03 -7.15
N LEU A 81 -4.33 12.23 -8.06
CA LEU A 81 -4.41 12.55 -9.49
C LEU A 81 -5.62 13.42 -9.83
N VAL A 82 -6.73 13.24 -9.13
CA VAL A 82 -8.03 13.83 -9.49
C VAL A 82 -8.33 15.11 -8.70
N LEU A 83 -8.11 15.12 -7.38
CA LEU A 83 -8.57 16.20 -6.51
C LEU A 83 -7.86 17.55 -6.76
N PRO A 84 -6.53 17.63 -6.93
CA PRO A 84 -5.87 18.91 -7.21
C PRO A 84 -6.40 19.57 -8.49
N VAL A 85 -6.71 18.76 -9.51
CA VAL A 85 -7.29 19.21 -10.78
C VAL A 85 -8.72 19.70 -10.58
N TYR A 86 -9.55 18.93 -9.89
CA TYR A 86 -10.97 19.25 -9.69
C TYR A 86 -11.18 20.47 -8.78
N LEU A 87 -10.37 20.60 -7.74
CA LEU A 87 -10.49 21.67 -6.75
C LEU A 87 -9.67 22.92 -7.09
N GLN A 88 -8.84 22.90 -8.13
CA GLN A 88 -7.89 23.97 -8.47
C GLN A 88 -6.98 24.35 -7.28
N MET A 89 -6.58 23.35 -6.49
CA MET A 89 -5.75 23.51 -5.29
C MET A 89 -4.45 22.72 -5.46
N GLU A 90 -3.39 23.37 -5.93
CA GLU A 90 -2.08 22.72 -6.11
C GLU A 90 -1.48 22.26 -4.77
N GLU A 91 -1.67 23.03 -3.69
CA GLU A 91 -1.20 22.67 -2.34
C GLU A 91 -1.78 21.36 -1.82
N ALA A 92 -3.00 21.00 -2.25
CA ALA A 92 -3.62 19.73 -1.90
C ALA A 92 -2.81 18.54 -2.44
N GLN A 93 -2.08 18.73 -3.54
CA GLN A 93 -1.25 17.69 -4.14
C GLN A 93 -0.10 17.28 -3.22
N THR A 94 0.58 18.24 -2.60
CA THR A 94 1.71 17.97 -1.69
C THR A 94 1.23 17.22 -0.43
N VAL A 95 0.09 17.63 0.14
CA VAL A 95 -0.50 16.96 1.30
C VAL A 95 -0.93 15.52 0.96
N LEU A 96 -1.63 15.33 -0.16
CA LEU A 96 -2.06 14.01 -0.60
C LEU A 96 -0.88 13.08 -0.88
N ARG A 97 0.22 13.59 -1.46
CA ARG A 97 1.48 12.84 -1.65
C ARG A 97 2.06 12.38 -0.32
N GLY A 98 2.16 13.29 0.66
CA GLY A 98 2.65 12.96 2.00
C GLY A 98 1.81 11.89 2.68
N LEU A 99 0.47 12.03 2.63
CA LEU A 99 -0.47 11.05 3.17
C LEU A 99 -0.35 9.70 2.46
N HIS A 100 -0.20 9.70 1.13
CA HIS A 100 -0.08 8.48 0.34
C HIS A 100 1.18 7.69 0.68
N VAL A 101 2.33 8.38 0.81
CA VAL A 101 3.60 7.75 1.24
C VAL A 101 3.46 7.18 2.66
N ALA A 102 2.92 7.96 3.60
CA ALA A 102 2.72 7.49 4.97
C ALA A 102 1.81 6.25 5.02
N ALA A 103 0.71 6.26 4.25
CA ALA A 103 -0.19 5.12 4.17
C ALA A 103 0.46 3.90 3.52
N GLY A 104 1.27 4.10 2.48
CA GLY A 104 2.09 3.04 1.84
C GLY A 104 3.05 2.37 2.82
N LEU A 105 3.80 3.17 3.61
CA LEU A 105 4.69 2.65 4.64
C LEU A 105 3.93 1.88 5.74
N ALA A 106 2.77 2.41 6.17
CA ALA A 106 1.91 1.73 7.13
C ALA A 106 1.43 0.37 6.61
N THR A 107 1.20 0.20 5.31
CA THR A 107 0.86 -1.10 4.71
C THR A 107 1.96 -2.12 4.82
N ILE A 108 3.22 -1.73 4.61
CA ILE A 108 4.36 -2.63 4.82
C ILE A 108 4.40 -3.06 6.30
N GLY A 109 4.22 -2.10 7.22
CA GLY A 109 4.14 -2.37 8.66
C GLY A 109 2.97 -3.29 9.06
N LEU A 110 1.80 -3.13 8.44
CA LEU A 110 0.63 -4.00 8.64
C LEU A 110 0.90 -5.41 8.14
N ALA A 111 1.48 -5.57 6.95
CA ALA A 111 1.85 -6.88 6.40
C ALA A 111 2.80 -7.64 7.35
N GLU A 112 3.81 -6.95 7.89
CA GLU A 112 4.71 -7.48 8.92
C GLU A 112 3.97 -7.89 10.20
N HIS A 113 3.06 -7.04 10.67
CA HIS A 113 2.27 -7.32 11.87
C HIS A 113 1.37 -8.56 11.69
N LEU A 114 0.65 -8.65 10.58
CA LEU A 114 -0.21 -9.79 10.25
C LEU A 114 0.60 -11.08 10.12
N ALA A 115 1.75 -11.05 9.43
CA ALA A 115 2.59 -12.22 9.28
C ALA A 115 3.14 -12.72 10.63
N ARG A 116 3.54 -11.81 11.54
CA ARG A 116 3.92 -12.17 12.92
C ARG A 116 2.76 -12.79 13.69
N ARG A 117 1.56 -12.23 13.57
CA ARG A 117 0.34 -12.77 14.19
C ARG A 117 0.00 -14.15 13.65
N LEU A 118 0.27 -14.45 12.38
CA LEU A 118 0.06 -15.75 11.71
C LEU A 118 1.16 -16.79 12.00
N LYS A 119 2.34 -16.36 12.47
CA LYS A 119 3.42 -17.26 12.89
C LYS A 119 3.16 -17.86 14.27
N LYS A 120 2.60 -17.07 15.19
CA LYS A 120 2.19 -17.51 16.54
C LYS A 120 1.08 -18.56 16.48
#